data_AF-A0A5J4P5X4-F1
#
_entry.id   AF-A0A5J4P5X4-F1
#
_cell.length_a   1.000
_cell.length_b   1.000
_cell.length_c   1.000
_cell.angle_alpha   90.00
_cell.angle_beta   90.00
_cell.angle_gamma   90.00
#
_symmetry.space_group_name_H-M   'P 1'
#
loop_
_entity.id
_entity.type
_entity.pdbx_description
1 polymer ?
#
loop_
_entity_poly.entity_id
_entity_poly.type
_entity_poly.pdbx_seq_one_letter_code
_entity_poly.pdbx_strand_id
1 'polypeptide(L)'
;DWVSRQNFFKQFISGIFIVIVMTGLDQDMMQKNLSCRNLKEAQRNMYCYGFSFIPLNLLFLCLGILLLILAGQTGMALPGANDDILPLFATQGYLGQSVLIFFSIGIIAAAFSNSDSALASMTTAFCVDILDTEKDTEDLARRKRRKVHIALSAILVVFICFFRMLNSQSVIDAVYIIASYT
;
A
#
# COMPACT_ATOMS: atom_id res chain seq x y z
N ASP A 1 -7.69 26.93 -17.21
CA ASP A 1 -9.04 26.34 -17.21
C ASP A 1 -9.25 25.54 -15.93
N TRP A 2 -9.75 26.18 -14.86
CA TRP A 2 -9.74 25.65 -13.49
C TRP A 2 -10.50 24.32 -13.31
N VAL A 3 -11.36 23.94 -14.26
CA VAL A 3 -12.16 22.70 -14.19
C VAL A 3 -11.33 21.45 -14.51
N SER A 4 -10.25 21.57 -15.29
CA SER A 4 -9.40 20.43 -15.68
C SER A 4 -8.80 19.67 -14.48
N ARG A 5 -8.84 18.33 -14.52
CA ARG A 5 -8.13 17.46 -13.56
C ARG A 5 -6.61 17.61 -13.64
N GLN A 6 -6.10 18.15 -14.75
CA GLN A 6 -4.67 18.31 -15.01
C GLN A 6 -4.17 19.75 -14.80
N ASN A 7 -4.92 20.58 -14.08
CA ASN A 7 -4.43 21.91 -13.73
C ASN A 7 -3.18 21.83 -12.84
N PHE A 8 -2.10 22.47 -13.30
CA PHE A 8 -0.83 22.52 -12.57
C PHE A 8 -1.00 22.93 -11.11
N PHE A 9 -1.72 24.03 -10.83
CA PHE A 9 -1.92 24.52 -9.47
C PHE A 9 -2.70 23.54 -8.59
N LYS A 10 -3.69 22.82 -9.15
CA LYS A 10 -4.44 21.79 -8.41
C LYS A 10 -3.54 20.61 -8.09
N GLN A 11 -2.75 20.13 -9.05
CA GLN A 11 -1.84 19.01 -8.85
C GLN A 11 -0.69 19.37 -7.91
N PHE A 12 -0.16 20.59 -7.99
CA PHE A 12 0.89 21.07 -7.10
C PHE A 12 0.42 21.13 -5.65
N ILE A 13 -0.73 21.79 -5.41
CA ILE A 13 -1.32 21.87 -4.06
C ILE A 13 -1.72 20.47 -3.57
N SER A 14 -2.33 19.64 -4.43
CA SER A 14 -2.66 18.25 -4.09
C SER A 14 -1.40 17.46 -3.72
N GLY A 15 -0.28 17.66 -4.40
CA GLY A 15 0.99 17.02 -4.08
C GLY A 15 1.49 17.38 -2.68
N ILE A 16 1.40 18.67 -2.30
CA ILE A 16 1.74 19.13 -0.94
C ILE A 16 0.87 18.42 0.10
N PHE A 17 -0.46 18.38 -0.12
CA PHE A 17 -1.37 17.70 0.80
C PHE A 17 -1.13 16.20 0.89
N ILE A 18 -0.85 15.53 -0.23
CA ILE A 18 -0.54 14.10 -0.25
C ILE A 18 0.67 13.82 0.63
N VAL A 19 1.75 14.61 0.52
CA VAL A 19 2.94 14.44 1.37
C VAL A 19 2.61 14.64 2.84
N ILE A 20 1.82 15.65 3.20
CA ILE A 20 1.41 15.90 4.59
C ILE A 20 0.59 14.73 5.14
N VAL A 21 -0.43 14.27 4.39
CA VAL A 21 -1.29 13.16 4.81
C VAL A 21 -0.45 11.89 4.97
N MET A 22 0.38 11.55 3.96
CA MET A 22 1.18 10.33 3.97
C MET A 22 2.31 10.34 5.01
N THR A 23 2.84 11.49 5.43
CA THR A 23 3.96 11.52 6.38
C THR A 23 3.56 11.90 7.80
N GLY A 24 2.50 12.69 7.96
CA GLY A 24 2.09 13.28 9.23
C GLY A 24 0.75 12.76 9.79
N LEU A 25 -0.15 12.22 8.94
CA LEU A 25 -1.44 11.67 9.39
C LEU A 25 -1.51 10.14 9.26
N ASP A 26 -0.76 9.56 8.32
CA ASP A 26 -0.62 8.11 8.20
C ASP A 26 0.18 7.55 9.38
N GLN A 27 -0.47 6.70 10.16
CA GLN A 27 0.09 6.13 11.38
C GLN A 27 1.34 5.27 11.12
N ASP A 28 1.42 4.56 10.01
CA ASP A 28 2.60 3.72 9.67
C ASP A 28 3.81 4.60 9.38
N MET A 29 3.64 5.59 8.50
CA MET A 29 4.73 6.50 8.14
C MET A 29 5.12 7.43 9.29
N MET A 30 4.16 7.92 10.06
CA MET A 30 4.42 8.74 11.25
C MET A 30 5.22 7.97 12.29
N GLN A 31 4.85 6.72 12.59
CA GLN A 31 5.58 5.88 13.56
C GLN A 31 6.99 5.53 13.06
N LYS A 32 7.16 5.24 11.75
CA LYS A 32 8.49 5.05 11.15
C LYS A 32 9.38 6.28 11.33
N ASN A 33 8.85 7.48 11.13
CA ASN A 33 9.61 8.71 11.32
C ASN A 33 9.90 9.00 12.81
N LEU A 34 8.96 8.75 13.73
CA LEU A 34 9.17 8.93 15.18
C LEU A 34 10.12 7.91 15.79
N SER A 35 10.28 6.73 15.18
CA SER A 35 11.24 5.71 15.61
C SER A 35 12.70 6.06 15.31
N CYS A 36 12.95 7.09 14.48
CA CYS A 36 14.31 7.58 14.21
C CYS A 36 14.91 8.25 15.45
N ARG A 37 16.22 8.08 15.66
CA ARG A 37 16.92 8.52 16.89
C ARG A 37 16.82 10.03 17.15
N ASN A 38 16.76 10.83 16.10
CA ASN A 38 16.67 12.28 16.17
C ASN A 38 16.05 12.85 14.89
N LEU A 39 15.62 14.12 14.94
CA LEU A 39 15.00 14.83 13.83
C LEU A 39 15.88 14.84 12.56
N LYS A 40 17.20 14.97 12.71
CA LYS A 40 18.13 15.01 11.58
C LYS A 40 18.18 13.68 10.83
N GLU A 41 18.12 12.56 11.55
CA GLU A 41 18.03 11.22 10.97
C GLU A 41 16.66 10.98 10.30
N ALA A 42 15.56 11.43 10.91
CA ALA A 42 14.23 11.37 10.30
C ALA A 42 14.16 12.17 8.98
N GLN A 43 14.74 13.38 8.96
CA GLN A 43 14.84 14.19 7.74
C GLN A 43 15.68 13.48 6.67
N ARG A 44 16.84 12.91 7.04
CA ARG A 44 17.68 12.16 6.11
C ARG A 44 16.93 10.95 5.53
N ASN A 45 16.16 10.23 6.36
CA ASN A 45 15.32 9.13 5.91
C ASN A 45 14.31 9.59 4.86
N MET A 46 13.63 10.73 5.07
CA MET A 46 12.68 11.30 4.11
C MET A 46 13.34 11.78 2.81
N TYR A 47 14.53 12.40 2.88
CA TYR A 47 15.27 12.74 1.67
C TYR A 47 15.71 11.51 0.88
N CYS A 48 16.21 10.48 1.57
CA CYS A 48 16.58 9.21 0.93
C CYS A 48 15.35 8.53 0.30
N TYR A 49 14.23 8.46 1.02
CA TYR A 49 12.97 7.92 0.52
C TYR A 49 12.50 8.67 -0.74
N GLY A 50 12.40 10.00 -0.68
CA GLY A 50 11.96 10.81 -1.81
C GLY A 50 12.89 10.71 -3.02
N PHE A 51 14.21 10.69 -2.79
CA PHE A 51 15.18 10.50 -3.86
C PHE A 51 15.11 9.10 -4.49
N SER A 52 14.92 8.04 -3.69
CA SER A 52 14.75 6.67 -4.18
C SER A 52 13.41 6.44 -4.89
N PHE A 53 12.36 7.18 -4.51
CA PHE A 53 11.02 7.06 -5.07
C PHE A 53 10.99 7.38 -6.58
N ILE A 54 11.66 8.46 -7.00
CA ILE A 54 11.64 8.92 -8.40
C ILE A 54 12.22 7.88 -9.38
N PRO A 55 13.48 7.41 -9.25
CA PRO A 55 14.05 6.46 -10.19
C PRO A 55 13.34 5.10 -10.16
N LEU A 56 12.84 4.68 -9.00
CA LEU A 56 12.11 3.42 -8.87
C LEU A 56 10.78 3.47 -9.65
N ASN A 57 10.00 4.54 -9.49
CA ASN A 57 8.75 4.72 -10.25
C ASN A 57 9.02 4.86 -11.75
N LEU A 58 10.07 5.58 -12.14
CA LEU A 58 10.47 5.69 -13.54
C LEU A 58 10.82 4.32 -14.13
N LEU A 59 11.52 3.48 -13.38
CA LEU A 59 11.86 2.11 -13.80
C LEU A 59 10.58 1.28 -14.03
N PHE A 60 9.63 1.29 -13.09
CA PHE A 60 8.35 0.59 -13.26
C PHE A 60 7.53 1.13 -14.43
N LEU A 61 7.54 2.45 -14.66
CA LEU A 61 6.85 3.07 -15.79
C LEU A 61 7.47 2.63 -17.12
N CYS A 62 8.80 2.69 -17.24
CA CYS A 62 9.52 2.23 -18.42
C CYS A 62 9.27 0.74 -18.68
N LEU A 63 9.29 -0.09 -17.63
CA LEU A 63 8.97 -1.51 -17.72
C LEU A 63 7.55 -1.73 -18.26
N GLY A 64 6.56 -1.00 -17.73
CA GLY A 64 5.18 -1.07 -18.21
C GLY A 64 5.06 -0.75 -19.70
N ILE A 65 5.72 0.32 -20.17
CA ILE A 65 5.73 0.70 -21.58
C ILE A 65 6.36 -0.42 -22.44
N LEU A 66 7.49 -0.98 -22.01
CA LEU A 66 8.16 -2.06 -22.73
C LEU A 66 7.28 -3.32 -22.84
N LEU A 67 6.56 -3.67 -21.78
CA LEU A 67 5.64 -4.81 -21.79
C LEU A 67 4.45 -4.59 -22.72
N LEU A 68 3.93 -3.36 -22.81
CA LEU A 68 2.86 -3.02 -23.75
C LEU A 68 3.33 -3.14 -25.21
N ILE A 69 4.54 -2.67 -25.51
CA ILE A 69 5.13 -2.83 -26.85
C ILE A 69 5.34 -4.32 -27.17
N LEU A 70 5.84 -5.10 -26.21
CA LEU A 70 6.03 -6.55 -26.35
C LEU A 70 4.70 -7.28 -26.56
N ALA A 71 3.62 -6.89 -25.86
CA ALA A 71 2.28 -7.43 -26.07
C ALA A 71 1.82 -7.22 -27.52
N GLY A 72 2.02 -6.01 -28.04
CA GLY A 72 1.70 -5.66 -29.43
C GLY A 72 2.49 -6.49 -30.45
N GLN A 73 3.77 -6.78 -30.19
CA GLN A 73 4.61 -7.58 -31.08
C GLN A 73 4.29 -9.08 -31.04
N THR A 74 3.96 -9.60 -29.86
CA THR A 74 3.63 -11.02 -29.65
C THR A 74 2.18 -11.36 -29.98
N GLY A 75 1.33 -10.36 -30.23
CA GLY A 75 -0.10 -10.54 -30.47
C GLY A 75 -0.85 -11.02 -29.23
N MET A 76 -0.30 -10.80 -28.03
CA MET A 76 -0.88 -11.26 -26.78
C MET A 76 -2.09 -10.42 -26.41
N ALA A 77 -3.18 -11.09 -26.00
CA ALA A 77 -4.33 -10.41 -25.41
C ALA A 77 -3.95 -9.80 -24.05
N LEU A 78 -4.08 -8.48 -23.94
CA LEU A 78 -3.90 -7.79 -22.67
C LEU A 78 -5.04 -8.15 -21.70
N PRO A 79 -4.75 -8.30 -20.39
CA PRO A 79 -5.77 -8.52 -19.39
C PRO A 79 -6.69 -7.30 -19.26
N GLY A 80 -7.91 -7.52 -18.76
CA GLY A 80 -8.86 -6.43 -18.51
C GLY A 80 -8.42 -5.45 -17.42
N ALA A 81 -7.57 -5.90 -16.49
CA ALA A 81 -6.98 -5.08 -15.44
C ALA A 81 -5.51 -4.79 -15.75
N ASN A 82 -5.13 -3.51 -15.73
CA ASN A 82 -3.77 -3.07 -16.04
C ASN A 82 -2.72 -3.65 -15.05
N ASP A 83 -3.11 -3.87 -13.80
CA ASP A 83 -2.23 -4.40 -12.76
C ASP A 83 -1.82 -5.87 -13.00
N ASP A 84 -2.58 -6.59 -13.83
CA ASP A 84 -2.31 -7.99 -14.18
C ASP A 84 -1.32 -8.14 -15.35
N ILE A 85 -0.96 -7.04 -16.04
CA ILE A 85 -0.05 -7.08 -17.19
C ILE A 85 1.31 -7.64 -16.79
N LEU A 86 1.94 -7.06 -15.76
CA LEU A 86 3.27 -7.48 -15.31
C LEU A 86 3.27 -8.94 -14.79
N PRO A 87 2.32 -9.37 -13.94
CA PRO A 87 2.16 -10.78 -13.56
C PRO A 87 1.96 -11.72 -14.74
N LEU A 88 1.17 -11.34 -15.75
CA LEU A 88 0.95 -12.15 -16.95
C LEU A 88 2.27 -12.43 -17.67
N PHE A 89 3.05 -11.39 -17.95
CA PHE A 89 4.35 -11.55 -18.63
C PHE A 89 5.38 -12.34 -17.81
N ALA A 90 5.36 -12.19 -16.48
CA ALA A 90 6.24 -12.95 -15.59
C ALA A 90 5.87 -14.44 -15.53
N THR A 91 4.57 -14.77 -15.48
CA THR A 91 4.08 -16.15 -15.29
C THR A 91 3.98 -16.97 -16.57
N GLN A 92 3.76 -16.32 -17.72
CA GLN A 92 3.64 -17.00 -19.02
C GLN A 92 5.01 -17.38 -19.64
N GLY A 93 6.11 -17.21 -18.90
CA GLY A 93 7.44 -17.67 -19.31
C GLY A 93 8.19 -16.77 -20.30
N TYR A 94 7.59 -15.68 -20.79
CA TYR A 94 8.22 -14.76 -21.75
C TYR A 94 9.47 -14.05 -21.22
N LEU A 95 9.54 -13.82 -19.91
CA LEU A 95 10.67 -13.15 -19.25
C LEU A 95 11.73 -14.13 -18.70
N GLY A 96 11.50 -15.44 -18.83
CA GLY A 96 12.38 -16.49 -18.33
C GLY A 96 12.17 -16.84 -16.85
N GLN A 97 12.65 -18.03 -16.46
CA GLN A 97 12.40 -18.62 -15.14
C GLN A 97 13.01 -17.80 -13.98
N SER A 98 14.19 -17.19 -14.19
CA SER A 98 14.84 -16.38 -13.16
C SER A 98 13.99 -15.17 -12.79
N VAL A 99 13.41 -14.49 -13.79
CA VAL A 99 12.54 -13.33 -13.57
C VAL A 99 11.28 -13.74 -12.82
N LEU A 100 10.66 -14.86 -13.17
CA LEU A 100 9.50 -15.40 -12.45
C LEU A 100 9.81 -15.59 -10.95
N ILE A 101 10.95 -16.21 -10.63
CA ILE A 101 11.34 -16.48 -9.23
C ILE A 101 11.56 -15.17 -8.47
N PHE A 102 12.40 -14.27 -9.00
CA PHE A 102 12.69 -13.00 -8.32
C PHE A 102 11.46 -12.10 -8.21
N PHE A 103 10.63 -12.05 -9.25
CA PHE A 103 9.39 -11.30 -9.26
C PHE A 103 8.40 -11.83 -8.22
N SER A 104 8.21 -13.15 -8.16
CA SER A 104 7.31 -13.78 -7.18
C SER A 104 7.77 -13.52 -5.75
N ILE A 105 9.07 -13.65 -5.47
CA ILE A 105 9.62 -13.32 -4.15
C ILE A 105 9.44 -11.84 -3.85
N GLY A 106 9.71 -10.96 -4.81
CA GLY A 106 9.59 -9.51 -4.65
C GLY A 106 8.16 -9.05 -4.37
N ILE A 107 7.17 -9.54 -5.12
CA ILE A 107 5.77 -9.17 -4.93
C ILE A 107 5.21 -9.72 -3.61
N ILE A 108 5.57 -10.94 -3.24
CA ILE A 108 5.20 -11.55 -1.96
C ILE A 108 5.83 -10.74 -0.82
N ALA A 109 7.12 -10.41 -0.91
CA ALA A 109 7.82 -9.61 0.10
C ALA A 109 7.21 -8.20 0.24
N ALA A 110 6.90 -7.54 -0.87
CA ALA A 110 6.24 -6.23 -0.86
C ALA A 110 4.84 -6.29 -0.22
N ALA A 111 4.04 -7.30 -0.57
CA ALA A 111 2.71 -7.50 -0.01
C ALA A 111 2.75 -7.78 1.50
N PHE A 112 3.68 -8.64 1.95
CA PHE A 112 3.87 -8.92 3.37
C PHE A 112 4.38 -7.71 4.15
N SER A 113 5.35 -6.98 3.61
CA SER A 113 5.89 -5.76 4.24
C SER A 113 4.80 -4.71 4.47
N ASN A 114 3.94 -4.47 3.48
CA ASN A 114 2.84 -3.51 3.60
C ASN A 114 1.74 -3.99 4.54
N SER A 115 1.42 -5.30 4.52
CA SER A 115 0.37 -5.86 5.37
C SER A 115 0.78 -5.90 6.84
N ASP A 116 2.05 -6.24 7.11
CA ASP A 116 2.61 -6.29 8.46
C ASP A 116 2.62 -4.89 9.10
N SER A 117 3.10 -3.87 8.35
CA SER A 117 3.13 -2.50 8.86
C SER A 117 1.72 -1.93 9.08
N ALA A 118 0.76 -2.24 8.21
CA ALA A 118 -0.64 -1.86 8.40
C ALA A 118 -1.28 -2.54 9.63
N LEU A 119 -1.04 -3.84 9.84
CA LEU A 119 -1.54 -4.54 11.03
C LEU A 119 -0.93 -3.99 12.32
N ALA A 120 0.37 -3.69 12.31
CA ALA A 120 1.07 -3.10 13.45
C ALA A 120 0.56 -1.68 13.78
N SER A 121 0.33 -0.84 12.76
CA SER A 121 -0.18 0.52 12.96
C SER A 121 -1.62 0.51 13.48
N MET A 122 -2.50 -0.34 12.94
CA MET A 122 -3.86 -0.54 13.45
C MET A 122 -3.88 -1.08 14.88
N THR A 123 -3.01 -2.05 15.20
CA THR A 123 -2.89 -2.60 16.55
C THR A 123 -2.49 -1.51 17.53
N THR A 124 -1.50 -0.69 17.16
CA THR A 124 -1.00 0.39 18.01
C THR A 124 -2.06 1.47 18.21
N ALA A 125 -2.71 1.94 17.13
CA ALA A 125 -3.80 2.90 17.21
C ALA A 125 -4.94 2.38 18.11
N PHE A 126 -5.37 1.13 17.95
CA PHE A 126 -6.41 0.56 18.81
C PHE A 126 -5.97 0.44 20.29
N CYS A 127 -4.73 0.03 20.54
CA CYS A 127 -4.22 -0.13 21.90
C CYS A 127 -4.03 1.21 22.63
N VAL A 128 -3.54 2.23 21.93
CA VAL A 128 -3.26 3.55 22.52
C VAL A 128 -4.54 4.38 22.57
N ASP A 129 -5.24 4.52 21.43
CA ASP A 129 -6.33 5.49 21.31
C ASP A 129 -7.66 4.98 21.89
N ILE A 130 -7.91 3.66 21.87
CA ILE A 130 -9.19 3.07 22.30
C ILE A 130 -9.08 2.37 23.65
N LEU A 131 -8.01 1.59 23.86
CA LEU A 131 -7.82 0.84 25.10
C LEU A 131 -6.99 1.56 26.15
N ASP A 132 -6.43 2.74 25.83
CA ASP A 132 -5.66 3.59 26.75
C ASP A 132 -4.57 2.80 27.51
N THR A 133 -3.90 1.90 26.78
CA THR A 133 -2.95 0.94 27.37
C THR A 133 -1.68 1.59 27.93
N GLU A 134 -1.48 2.90 27.72
CA GLU A 134 -0.40 3.68 28.34
C GLU A 134 -0.54 3.79 29.87
N LYS A 135 -1.77 3.67 30.40
CA LYS A 135 -2.03 3.71 31.85
C LYS A 135 -1.89 2.35 32.54
N ASP A 136 -1.77 1.27 31.76
CA ASP A 136 -1.63 -0.08 32.28
C ASP A 136 -0.18 -0.38 32.71
N THR A 137 0.01 -1.38 33.58
CA THR A 137 1.33 -1.95 33.82
C THR A 137 1.87 -2.61 32.54
N GLU A 138 3.19 -2.60 32.34
CA GLU A 138 3.84 -3.07 31.11
C GLU A 138 3.41 -4.51 30.73
N ASP A 139 3.28 -5.39 31.73
CA ASP A 139 2.83 -6.77 31.53
C ASP A 139 1.38 -6.87 31.04
N LEU A 140 0.49 -6.03 31.57
CA LEU A 140 -0.92 -6.00 31.18
C LEU A 140 -1.07 -5.40 29.77
N ALA A 141 -0.38 -4.29 29.50
CA ALA A 141 -0.33 -3.66 28.18
C ALA A 141 0.18 -4.64 27.11
N ARG A 142 1.24 -5.40 27.40
CA ARG A 142 1.81 -6.40 26.48
C ARG A 142 0.83 -7.54 26.19
N ARG A 143 0.09 -8.01 27.19
CA ARG A 143 -0.96 -9.03 27.02
C ARG A 143 -2.12 -8.51 26.18
N LYS A 144 -2.60 -7.30 26.47
CA LYS A 144 -3.67 -6.64 25.70
C LYS A 144 -3.25 -6.46 24.24
N ARG A 145 -2.05 -5.90 23.99
CA ARG A 145 -1.51 -5.72 22.63
C ARG A 145 -1.43 -7.02 21.85
N ARG A 146 -0.96 -8.11 22.46
CA ARG A 146 -0.91 -9.42 21.79
C ARG A 146 -2.30 -9.93 21.41
N LYS A 147 -3.28 -9.80 22.31
CA LYS A 147 -4.68 -10.21 22.03
C LYS A 147 -5.28 -9.37 20.90
N VAL A 148 -5.11 -8.05 20.94
CA VAL A 148 -5.58 -7.13 19.90
C VAL A 148 -4.93 -7.43 18.57
N HIS A 149 -3.61 -7.65 18.53
CA HIS A 149 -2.90 -7.97 17.30
C HIS A 149 -3.43 -9.25 16.65
N ILE A 150 -3.61 -10.32 17.43
CA ILE A 150 -4.20 -11.57 16.94
C ILE A 150 -5.64 -11.36 16.45
N ALA A 151 -6.45 -10.58 17.19
CA ALA A 151 -7.81 -10.27 16.80
C ALA A 151 -7.88 -9.48 15.49
N LEU A 152 -7.04 -8.46 15.30
CA LEU A 152 -6.95 -7.68 14.08
C LEU A 152 -6.46 -8.51 12.89
N SER A 153 -5.48 -9.39 13.09
CA SER A 153 -5.03 -10.33 12.05
C SER A 153 -6.16 -11.29 11.64
N ALA A 154 -6.93 -11.80 12.61
CA ALA A 154 -8.10 -12.65 12.30
C ALA A 154 -9.19 -11.87 11.55
N ILE A 155 -9.47 -10.64 11.97
CA ILE A 155 -10.41 -9.75 11.29
C ILE A 155 -9.94 -9.47 9.85
N LEU A 156 -8.66 -9.21 9.63
CA LEU A 156 -8.11 -8.99 8.28
C LEU A 156 -8.32 -10.22 7.39
N VAL A 157 -8.06 -11.44 7.89
CA VAL A 157 -8.31 -12.68 7.15
C VAL A 157 -9.79 -12.84 6.82
N VAL A 158 -10.68 -12.58 7.78
CA VAL A 158 -12.13 -12.62 7.55
C VAL A 158 -12.54 -11.62 6.47
N PHE A 159 -12.01 -10.39 6.50
CA PHE A 159 -12.25 -9.40 5.46
C PHE A 159 -11.77 -9.89 4.09
N ILE A 160 -10.55 -10.44 3.99
CA ILE A 160 -10.04 -10.98 2.72
C ILE A 160 -10.95 -12.09 2.18
N CYS A 161 -11.37 -13.02 3.03
CA CYS A 161 -12.30 -14.09 2.65
C CYS A 161 -13.66 -13.54 2.23
N PHE A 162 -14.19 -12.54 2.94
CA PHE A 162 -15.46 -11.88 2.63
C PHE A 162 -15.40 -11.15 1.29
N PHE A 163 -14.35 -10.36 1.04
CA PHE A 163 -14.11 -9.69 -0.24
C PHE A 163 -14.00 -10.70 -1.39
N ARG A 164 -13.32 -11.83 -1.17
CA ARG A 164 -13.24 -12.90 -2.16
C ARG A 164 -14.61 -13.50 -2.49
N MET A 165 -15.48 -13.64 -1.49
CA MET A 165 -16.85 -14.15 -1.67
C MET A 165 -17.76 -13.15 -2.40
N LEU A 166 -17.57 -11.84 -2.18
CA LEU A 166 -18.31 -10.77 -2.84
C LEU A 166 -17.82 -10.45 -4.26
N ASN A 167 -16.79 -11.13 -4.76
CA ASN A 167 -16.18 -10.88 -6.07
C ASN A 167 -17.08 -11.37 -7.24
N SER A 168 -18.32 -10.90 -7.27
CA SER A 168 -19.26 -10.97 -8.38
C SER A 168 -19.89 -9.63 -8.76
N GLN A 169 -19.47 -8.48 -8.19
CA GLN A 169 -19.36 -7.13 -8.80
C GLN A 169 -19.02 -6.10 -7.69
N SER A 170 -18.02 -5.27 -7.98
CA SER A 170 -17.43 -4.16 -7.23
C SER A 170 -18.05 -3.79 -5.87
N VAL A 171 -17.34 -4.10 -4.79
CA VAL A 171 -17.60 -3.53 -3.44
C VAL A 171 -17.56 -2.00 -3.45
N ILE A 172 -16.84 -1.40 -4.39
CA ILE A 172 -16.86 0.04 -4.67
C ILE A 172 -18.30 0.51 -4.96
N ASP A 173 -19.08 -0.24 -5.75
CA ASP A 173 -20.48 0.10 -6.02
C ASP A 173 -21.35 -0.03 -4.77
N ALA A 174 -21.12 -1.05 -3.93
CA ALA A 174 -21.84 -1.19 -2.66
C ALA A 174 -21.54 -0.03 -1.69
N VAL A 175 -20.28 0.40 -1.61
CA VAL A 175 -19.87 1.56 -0.80
C VAL A 175 -20.44 2.86 -1.38
N TYR A 176 -20.40 3.06 -2.70
CA TYR A 176 -21.04 4.22 -3.36
C TYR A 176 -22.54 4.24 -3.14
N ILE A 177 -23.22 3.09 -3.18
CA ILE A 177 -24.65 2.97 -2.91
C ILE A 177 -24.95 3.37 -1.46
N ILE A 178 -24.23 2.81 -0.48
CA ILE A 178 -24.43 3.13 0.94
C ILE A 178 -24.15 4.61 1.22
N ALA A 179 -23.09 5.16 0.63
CA ALA A 179 -22.75 6.58 0.75
C ALA A 179 -23.74 7.50 0.00
N SER A 180 -24.46 7.01 -1.01
CA SER A 180 -25.49 7.77 -1.72
C SER A 180 -26.85 7.80 -1.00
N TYR A 181 -27.09 6.84 -0.09
CA TYR A 181 -28.29 6.79 0.75
C TYR A 181 -28.16 7.58 2.06
N THR A 182 -26.97 8.11 2.37
CA THR A 182 -26.71 8.99 3.52
C THR A 182 -26.46 10.41 3.02
#